data_AF-A0A5K0YEU7-F1
#
_entry.id   AF-A0A5K0YEU7-F1
#
_cell.length_a   1.000
_cell.length_b   1.000
_cell.length_c   1.000
_cell.angle_alpha   90.00
_cell.angle_beta   90.00
_cell.angle_gamma   90.00
#
_symmetry.space_group_name_H-M   'P 1'
#
loop_
_entity.id
_entity.type
_entity.pdbx_description
1 polymer ?
#
loop_
_entity_poly.entity_id
_entity_poly.type
_entity_poly.pdbx_seq_one_letter_code
_entity_poly.pdbx_strand_id
1 'polypeptide(L)' 'MKRELRSQFLPVNVAWQAQAAIHLLKQAGSISDYIKAFSRHLLEVRNILEDDKLFNFMSGVQSWA' A
#
# COMPACT_ATOMS: atom_id res chain seq x y z
N MET A 1 1.99 -1.73 -23.72
CA MET A 1 1.16 -0.52 -23.95
C MET A 1 0.60 0.11 -22.67
N LYS A 2 -0.32 -0.53 -21.92
CA LYS A 2 -0.89 0.06 -20.67
C LYS A 2 0.16 0.35 -19.58
N ARG A 3 1.26 -0.39 -19.56
CA ARG A 3 2.35 -0.23 -18.59
C ARG A 3 3.28 0.93 -18.95
N GLU A 4 3.70 1.06 -20.21
CA GLU A 4 4.47 2.23 -20.68
C GLU A 4 3.69 3.53 -20.49
N LEU A 5 2.40 3.55 -20.84
CA LEU A 5 1.56 4.74 -20.69
C LEU A 5 1.53 5.20 -19.23
N ARG A 6 1.22 4.29 -18.30
CA ARG A 6 1.18 4.65 -16.88
C ARG A 6 2.55 5.09 -16.35
N SER A 7 3.67 4.58 -16.87
CA SER A 7 5.02 5.03 -16.49
C SER A 7 5.36 6.44 -17.00
N GLN A 8 4.77 6.87 -18.12
CA GLN A 8 4.98 8.20 -18.69
C GLN A 8 4.08 9.27 -18.04
N PHE A 9 2.93 8.86 -17.50
CA PHE A 9 1.91 9.76 -16.93
C PHE A 9 1.78 9.72 -15.41
N LEU A 10 2.49 8.81 -14.71
CA LEU A 10 2.60 8.83 -13.25
C LEU A 10 3.88 9.58 -12.87
N PRO A 11 3.79 10.77 -12.24
CA PRO A 11 4.95 11.39 -11.63
C PRO A 11 5.60 10.40 -10.67
N VAL A 12 6.93 10.34 -10.63
CA VAL A 12 7.72 9.61 -9.60
C VAL A 12 7.15 9.85 -8.19
N ASN A 13 6.61 11.04 -7.95
CA ASN A 13 5.94 11.43 -6.72
C ASN A 13 4.71 10.56 -6.35
N VAL A 14 3.89 10.14 -7.31
CA VAL A 14 2.66 9.36 -7.04
C VAL A 14 3.00 7.92 -6.61
N ALA A 15 4.02 7.31 -7.23
CA ALA A 15 4.49 6.00 -6.82
C ALA A 15 5.09 6.04 -5.40
N TRP A 16 5.88 7.08 -5.11
CA TRP A 16 6.45 7.29 -3.78
C TRP A 16 5.37 7.57 -2.72
N GLN A 17 4.37 8.40 -3.04
CA GLN A 17 3.24 8.67 -2.15
C GLN A 17 2.44 7.41 -1.83
N ALA A 18 2.18 6.58 -2.82
CA ALA A 18 1.44 5.33 -2.61
C ALA A 18 2.26 4.31 -1.82
N GLN A 19 3.59 4.27 -2.00
CA GLN A 19 4.49 3.46 -1.17
C GLN A 19 4.53 3.96 0.29
N ALA A 20 4.69 5.28 0.49
CA ALA A 20 4.66 5.90 1.81
C ALA A 20 3.32 5.68 2.53
N ALA A 21 2.20 5.74 1.80
CA ALA A 21 0.87 5.49 2.36
C ALA A 21 0.72 4.05 2.90
N ILE A 22 1.33 3.05 2.25
CA ILE A 22 1.34 1.67 2.75
C ILE A 22 2.18 1.54 4.03
N HIS A 23 3.36 2.17 4.07
CA HIS A 23 4.23 2.15 5.25
C HIS A 23 3.63 2.89 6.46
N LEU A 24 2.80 3.91 6.22
CA LEU A 24 2.16 4.72 7.25
C LEU A 24 0.75 4.24 7.63
N LEU A 25 0.21 3.24 6.93
CA LEU A 25 -1.14 2.74 7.20
C LEU A 25 -1.18 2.06 8.57
N LYS A 26 -2.00 2.59 9.47
CA LYS A 26 -2.28 2.01 10.78
C LYS A 26 -3.76 1.64 10.88
N GLN A 27 -4.05 0.52 11.53
CA GLN A 27 -5.41 0.17 11.90
C GLN A 27 -5.92 1.18 12.94
N ALA A 28 -7.00 1.89 12.61
CA ALA A 28 -7.68 2.81 13.51
C ALA A 28 -9.10 2.33 13.92
N GLY A 29 -9.58 1.24 13.32
CA GLY A 29 -10.92 0.70 13.51
C GLY A 29 -10.95 -0.82 13.38
N SER A 30 -11.99 -1.37 12.72
CA SER A 30 -12.08 -2.82 12.54
C SER A 30 -10.95 -3.35 11.65
N ILE A 31 -10.53 -4.60 11.89
CA ILE A 31 -9.54 -5.27 11.04
C ILE A 31 -10.03 -5.39 9.59
N SER A 32 -11.35 -5.50 9.37
CA SER A 32 -11.95 -5.56 8.04
C SER A 32 -11.76 -4.25 7.27
N ASP A 33 -11.95 -3.11 7.92
CA ASP A 33 -11.77 -1.80 7.31
C ASP A 33 -10.29 -1.54 7.01
N TYR A 34 -9.40 -1.98 7.89
CA TYR A 34 -7.96 -1.95 7.66
C TYR A 34 -7.56 -2.80 6.44
N ILE A 35 -8.02 -4.06 6.35
CA ILE A 35 -7.75 -4.95 5.21
C ILE A 35 -8.24 -4.32 3.90
N LYS A 36 -9.43 -3.70 3.88
CA LYS A 36 -9.96 -3.01 2.70
C LYS A 36 -9.08 -1.82 2.29
N ALA A 37 -8.68 -0.98 3.25
CA ALA A 37 -7.82 0.17 3.00
C ALA A 37 -6.45 -0.25 2.47
N PHE A 38 -5.82 -1.24 3.11
CA PHE A 38 -4.53 -1.78 2.70
C PHE A 38 -4.57 -2.40 1.30
N SER A 39 -5.59 -3.22 1.02
CA SER A 39 -5.76 -3.89 -0.28
C SER A 39 -5.97 -2.90 -1.42
N ARG A 40 -6.69 -1.80 -1.18
CA ARG A 40 -6.87 -0.73 -2.18
C ARG A 40 -5.53 -0.10 -2.60
N HIS A 41 -4.67 0.20 -1.64
CA HIS A 41 -3.37 0.83 -1.90
C HIS A 41 -2.40 -0.16 -2.57
N LEU A 42 -2.49 -1.44 -2.22
CA LEU A 42 -1.69 -2.51 -2.83
C LEU A 42 -1.92 -2.63 -4.34
N LEU A 43 -3.15 -2.40 -4.81
CA LEU A 43 -3.51 -2.45 -6.24
C LEU A 43 -2.95 -1.27 -7.03
N GLU A 44 -2.68 -0.15 -6.35
CA GLU A 44 -2.14 1.08 -6.95
C GLU A 44 -0.60 1.02 -7.05
N VAL A 45 0.07 0.36 -6.10
CA VAL A 45 1.53 0.23 -6.08
C VAL A 45 2.02 -1.04 -6.79
N ARG A 46 2.46 -0.87 -8.04
CA ARG A 46 2.85 -1.98 -8.91
C ARG A 46 4.24 -2.60 -8.64
N ASN A 47 4.98 -2.15 -7.62
CA ASN A 47 6.39 -2.53 -7.45
C ASN A 47 6.86 -2.69 -5.98
N ILE A 48 5.99 -3.19 -5.08
CA ILE A 48 6.40 -3.59 -3.73
C ILE A 48 6.75 -5.09 -3.74
N LEU A 49 7.92 -5.45 -3.20
CA LEU A 49 8.36 -6.83 -2.98
C LEU A 49 7.39 -7.56 -2.04
N GLU A 50 7.12 -8.84 -2.27
CA GLU A 50 6.11 -9.58 -1.51
C GLU A 50 6.40 -9.59 0.01
N ASP A 51 7.66 -9.70 0.39
CA ASP A 51 8.12 -9.63 1.79
C ASP A 51 7.85 -8.27 2.44
N ASP A 52 8.01 -7.18 1.69
CA ASP A 52 7.68 -5.83 2.17
C ASP A 52 6.17 -5.68 2.40
N LYS A 53 5.31 -6.38 1.65
CA LYS A 53 3.85 -6.30 1.83
C LYS A 53 3.44 -6.91 3.17
N LEU A 54 3.95 -8.10 3.49
CA LEU A 54 3.61 -8.79 4.73
C LEU A 54 4.13 -8.02 5.94
N PHE A 55 5.38 -7.55 5.87
CA PHE A 55 5.97 -6.74 6.94
C PHE A 55 5.17 -5.47 7.21
N ASN A 56 4.85 -4.70 6.15
CA ASN A 56 4.06 -3.48 6.30
C ASN A 56 2.66 -3.77 6.85
N PHE A 57 2.01 -4.82 6.35
CA PHE A 57 0.71 -5.24 6.85
C PHE A 57 0.75 -5.52 8.35
N MET A 58 1.67 -6.37 8.82
CA MET A 58 1.77 -6.73 10.23
C MET A 58 2.17 -5.56 11.12
N SER A 59 3.03 -4.66 10.63
CA SER A 59 3.45 -3.47 11.39
C SER A 59 2.32 -2.45 11.60
N GLY A 60 1.28 -2.49 10.75
CA GLY A 60 0.15 -1.57 10.80
C GLY A 60 -1.07 -2.10 11.54
N VAL A 61 -1.14 -3.41 11.78
CA VAL A 61 -2.21 -4.04 12.59
C VAL A 61 -2.03 -3.62 14.05
N GLN A 62 -3.12 -3.22 14.70
CA GLN A 62 -3.09 -2.89 16.12
C GLN A 62 -2.64 -4.14 16.91
N SER A 63 -1.78 -3.94 17.92
CA SER A 63 -1.38 -5.02 18.82
C SER A 63 -2.62 -5.74 19.31
N TRP A 64 -2.65 -7.06 19.10
CA TRP A 64 -3.78 -7.90 19.48
C TRP A 64 -3.90 -7.79 21.00
N ALA A 65 -4.97 -7.12 21.46
CA ALA A 65 -5.39 -7.12 22.85
C ALA A 65 -6.32 -8.31 23.06
#